data_AF-A0A0C9VMS3-F1
#
_entry.id   AF-A0A0C9VMS3-F1
#
_cell.length_a   1.000
_cell.length_b   1.000
_cell.length_c   1.000
_cell.angle_alpha   90.00
_cell.angle_beta   90.00
_cell.angle_gamma   90.00
#
_symmetry.space_group_name_H-M   'P 1'
#
loop_
_entity.id
_entity.type
_entity.pdbx_description
1 polymer ?
#
loop_
_entity_poly.entity_id
_entity_poly.type
_entity_poly.pdbx_seq_one_letter_code
_entity_poly.pdbx_strand_id
1 'polypeptide(L)'
;PPGHPDRHDALANLATSLWTRYNLLGSQADLNLAIDMQKQQVLNLRPPGHPDRHSALANLASSLWTQYKFLDSQVDLELVIDMEKQVLDLRPPGHPDRHSALANLASSL
;
A
#
# COMPACT_ATOMS: atom_id res chain seq x y z
N PRO A 1 -4.28 19.83 12.89
CA PRO A 1 -3.08 19.61 13.74
C PRO A 1 -2.54 18.18 13.53
N PRO A 2 -1.27 17.88 13.86
CA PRO A 2 -0.79 16.50 13.92
C PRO A 2 -1.64 15.72 14.94
N GLY A 3 -2.35 14.67 14.49
CA GLY A 3 -3.27 13.89 15.33
C GLY A 3 -4.77 14.21 15.21
N HIS A 4 -5.19 15.09 14.30
CA HIS A 4 -6.62 15.33 14.06
C HIS A 4 -7.21 14.25 13.14
N PRO A 5 -8.33 13.59 13.50
CA PRO A 5 -8.98 12.56 12.69
C PRO A 5 -9.22 12.99 11.23
N ASP A 6 -9.75 14.20 11.03
CA ASP A 6 -10.01 14.74 9.68
C ASP A 6 -8.75 14.92 8.82
N ARG A 7 -7.57 15.10 9.44
CA ARG A 7 -6.30 15.14 8.70
C ARG A 7 -5.93 13.75 8.18
N HIS A 8 -6.35 12.69 8.86
CA HIS A 8 -6.06 11.31 8.47
C HIS A 8 -6.88 10.93 7.24
N ASP A 9 -8.17 11.28 7.24
CA ASP A 9 -9.06 11.06 6.09
C ASP A 9 -8.63 11.92 4.89
N ALA A 10 -8.20 13.16 5.14
CA ALA A 10 -7.66 14.02 4.09
C ALA A 10 -6.41 13.43 3.41
N LEU A 11 -5.48 12.84 4.18
CA LEU A 11 -4.29 12.19 3.63
C LEU A 11 -4.63 10.92 2.84
N ALA A 12 -5.54 10.09 3.36
CA ALA A 12 -5.99 8.89 2.66
C ALA A 12 -6.72 9.23 1.34
N ASN A 13 -7.59 10.25 1.37
CA ASN A 13 -8.31 10.73 0.20
C ASN A 13 -7.38 11.35 -0.84
N LEU A 14 -6.35 12.08 -0.39
CA LEU A 14 -5.34 12.66 -1.28
C LEU A 14 -4.49 11.56 -1.94
N ALA A 15 -4.01 10.57 -1.18
CA ALA A 15 -3.29 9.43 -1.73
C ALA A 15 -4.15 8.66 -2.76
N THR A 16 -5.44 8.48 -2.48
CA THR A 16 -6.39 7.83 -3.41
C THR A 16 -6.61 8.66 -4.68
N SER A 17 -6.67 9.99 -4.54
CA SER A 17 -6.81 10.90 -5.68
C SER A 17 -5.56 10.90 -6.57
N LEU A 18 -4.37 10.90 -5.95
CA LEU A 18 -3.09 10.80 -6.66
C LEU A 18 -2.96 9.45 -7.39
N TRP A 19 -3.35 8.36 -6.74
CA TRP A 19 -3.41 7.03 -7.37
C TRP A 19 -4.36 7.01 -8.58
N THR A 20 -5.55 7.59 -8.43
CA THR A 20 -6.52 7.69 -9.52
C THR A 20 -5.97 8.52 -10.68
N ARG A 21 -5.31 9.65 -10.37
CA ARG A 21 -4.67 10.50 -11.37
C ARG A 21 -3.52 9.79 -12.08
N TYR A 22 -2.72 8.99 -11.36
CA TYR A 22 -1.73 8.12 -11.97
C TYR A 22 -2.37 7.11 -12.94
N ASN A 23 -3.43 6.42 -12.54
CA ASN A 23 -4.10 5.44 -13.42
C ASN A 23 -4.67 6.08 -14.69
N LEU A 24 -5.06 7.36 -14.63
CA LEU A 24 -5.61 8.09 -15.77
C LEU A 24 -4.52 8.72 -16.66
N LEU A 25 -3.44 9.24 -16.08
CA LEU A 25 -2.48 10.08 -16.77
C LEU A 25 -1.06 9.50 -16.87
N GLY A 26 -0.79 8.39 -16.18
CA GLY A 26 0.54 7.78 -16.10
C GLY A 26 1.59 8.62 -15.37
N SER A 27 1.17 9.60 -14.56
CA SER A 27 2.07 10.54 -13.88
C SER A 27 2.84 9.87 -12.75
N GLN A 28 4.11 9.56 -13.01
CA GLN A 28 4.96 8.87 -12.03
C GLN A 28 5.17 9.67 -10.72
N ALA A 29 5.20 10.99 -10.82
CA ALA A 29 5.30 11.86 -9.65
C ALA A 29 4.09 11.68 -8.71
N ASP A 30 2.91 11.44 -9.26
CA ASP A 30 1.70 11.20 -8.47
C ASP A 30 1.73 9.86 -7.77
N LEU A 31 2.24 8.83 -8.46
CA LEU A 31 2.44 7.51 -7.86
C LEU A 31 3.43 7.56 -6.70
N ASN A 32 4.58 8.20 -6.89
CA ASN A 32 5.59 8.35 -5.84
C ASN A 32 5.03 9.11 -4.63
N LEU A 33 4.30 10.21 -4.87
CA LEU A 33 3.69 11.00 -3.81
C LEU A 33 2.59 10.22 -3.06
N ALA A 34 1.80 9.42 -3.78
CA ALA A 34 0.80 8.54 -3.16
C ALA A 34 1.46 7.51 -2.24
N ILE A 35 2.56 6.89 -2.67
CA ILE A 35 3.33 5.92 -1.88
C ILE A 35 3.89 6.57 -0.60
N ASP A 36 4.51 7.74 -0.70
CA ASP A 36 5.08 8.42 0.47
C ASP A 36 4.01 8.78 1.50
N MET A 37 2.84 9.24 1.03
CA MET A 37 1.70 9.52 1.91
C MET A 37 1.16 8.26 2.58
N GLN A 38 1.00 7.17 1.84
CA GLN A 38 0.56 5.87 2.37
C GLN A 38 1.55 5.31 3.39
N LYS A 39 2.87 5.43 3.15
CA LYS A 39 3.93 5.06 4.11
C LYS A 39 3.81 5.85 5.41
N GLN A 40 3.67 7.16 5.33
CA GLN A 40 3.51 8.00 6.53
C GLN A 40 2.24 7.64 7.31
N GLN A 41 1.15 7.31 6.61
CA GLN A 41 -0.10 6.88 7.23
C GLN A 41 0.08 5.55 8.01
N VAL A 42 0.75 4.56 7.41
CA VAL A 42 1.00 3.26 8.05
C VAL A 42 1.97 3.39 9.24
N LEU A 43 3.04 4.17 9.09
CA LEU A 43 4.08 4.29 10.11
C LEU A 43 3.65 5.16 11.30
N ASN A 44 3.00 6.29 11.03
CA ASN A 44 2.77 7.30 12.07
C ASN A 44 1.34 7.29 12.63
N LEU A 45 0.35 6.82 11.86
CA LEU A 45 -1.06 7.04 12.19
C LEU A 45 -1.82 5.76 12.53
N ARG A 46 -1.34 4.60 12.08
CA ARG A 46 -2.04 3.32 12.28
C ARG A 46 -1.11 2.28 12.89
N PRO A 47 -0.69 2.41 14.16
CA PRO A 47 0.26 1.49 14.79
C PRO A 47 -0.26 0.03 14.78
N PRO A 48 0.61 -0.96 15.02
CA PRO A 48 0.20 -2.37 15.13
C PRO A 48 -1.00 -2.53 16.08
N GLY A 49 -2.04 -3.25 15.62
CA GLY A 49 -3.31 -3.40 16.34
C GLY A 49 -4.40 -2.37 16.02
N HIS A 50 -4.11 -1.31 15.25
CA HIS A 50 -5.14 -0.36 14.81
C HIS A 50 -6.11 -1.04 13.82
N PRO A 51 -7.44 -0.90 13.99
CA PRO A 51 -8.45 -1.60 13.17
C PRO A 51 -8.26 -1.34 11.68
N ASP A 52 -8.01 -0.09 11.28
CA ASP A 52 -7.83 0.26 9.85
C ASP A 52 -6.41 0.06 9.31
N ARG A 53 -5.46 -0.51 10.07
CA ARG A 53 -4.07 -0.67 9.58
C ARG A 53 -4.02 -1.56 8.34
N HIS A 54 -4.85 -2.60 8.29
CA HIS A 54 -4.91 -3.55 7.18
C HIS A 54 -5.24 -2.86 5.83
N SER A 55 -6.23 -1.96 5.79
CA SER A 55 -6.61 -1.25 4.57
C SER A 55 -5.52 -0.29 4.09
N ALA A 56 -4.82 0.37 5.02
CA ALA A 56 -3.69 1.25 4.65
C ALA A 56 -2.51 0.45 4.07
N LEU A 57 -2.21 -0.72 4.65
CA LEU A 57 -1.19 -1.63 4.13
C LEU A 57 -1.54 -2.16 2.74
N ALA A 58 -2.81 -2.54 2.52
CA ALA A 58 -3.27 -3.02 1.21
C ALA A 58 -3.11 -1.95 0.11
N ASN A 59 -3.46 -0.70 0.41
CA ASN A 59 -3.30 0.41 -0.52
C ASN A 59 -1.81 0.69 -0.82
N LEU A 60 -0.96 0.66 0.20
CA LEU A 60 0.49 0.83 0.02
C LEU A 60 1.09 -0.29 -0.84
N ALA A 61 0.74 -1.54 -0.56
CA ALA A 61 1.19 -2.69 -1.33
C ALA A 61 0.77 -2.58 -2.81
N SER A 62 -0.47 -2.21 -3.08
CA SER A 62 -0.95 -1.99 -4.46
C SER A 62 -0.14 -0.90 -5.18
N SER A 63 0.16 0.21 -4.49
CA SER A 63 0.93 1.29 -5.11
C SER A 63 2.37 0.88 -5.40
N LEU A 64 3.03 0.18 -4.47
CA LEU A 64 4.38 -0.34 -4.64
C LEU A 64 4.45 -1.39 -5.76
N TRP A 65 3.44 -2.26 -5.85
CA TRP A 65 3.35 -3.25 -6.92
C TRP A 65 3.23 -2.63 -8.31
N THR A 66 2.42 -1.58 -8.43
CA THR A 66 2.31 -0.81 -9.68
C THR A 66 3.61 -0.07 -9.99
N GLN A 67 4.26 0.52 -8.98
CA GLN A 67 5.58 1.12 -9.18
C GLN A 67 6.59 0.09 -9.71
N TYR A 68 6.62 -1.12 -9.14
CA TYR A 68 7.45 -2.22 -9.60
C TYR A 68 7.16 -2.59 -11.06
N LYS A 69 5.88 -2.82 -11.40
CA LYS A 69 5.46 -3.22 -12.75
C LYS A 69 5.77 -2.19 -13.83
N PHE A 70 5.69 -0.90 -13.53
CA PHE A 70 5.75 0.15 -14.54
C PHE A 70 7.10 0.84 -14.68
N LEU A 71 7.98 0.75 -13.68
CA LEU A 71 9.25 1.45 -13.74
C LEU A 71 10.47 0.58 -14.07
N ASP A 72 10.36 -0.76 -14.05
CA ASP A 72 11.56 -1.62 -13.88
C ASP A 72 12.44 -1.08 -12.72
N SER A 73 11.79 -0.38 -11.79
CA SER A 73 12.40 0.28 -10.67
C SER A 73 12.88 -0.84 -9.79
N GLN A 74 14.08 -0.63 -9.22
CA GLN A 74 14.50 -1.25 -7.98
C GLN A 74 13.50 -0.90 -6.86
N VAL A 75 12.23 -1.31 -7.00
CA VAL A 75 11.41 -1.62 -5.86
C VAL A 75 12.20 -2.69 -5.14
N ASP A 76 12.40 -2.43 -3.86
CA ASP A 76 13.02 -3.37 -2.96
C ASP A 76 12.08 -4.59 -2.91
N LEU A 77 12.28 -5.53 -3.83
CA LEU A 77 11.48 -6.75 -3.98
C LEU A 77 11.46 -7.50 -2.66
N GLU A 78 12.54 -7.40 -1.88
CA GLU A 78 12.62 -7.90 -0.51
C GLU A 78 11.56 -7.28 0.40
N LEU A 79 11.32 -5.96 0.31
CA LEU A 79 10.28 -5.28 1.09
C LEU A 79 8.87 -5.72 0.66
N VAL A 80 8.63 -5.91 -0.64
CA VAL A 80 7.33 -6.40 -1.15
C VAL A 80 7.07 -7.83 -0.68
N ILE A 81 8.08 -8.70 -0.78
CA ILE A 81 8.02 -10.07 -0.28
C ILE A 81 7.73 -10.09 1.23
N ASP A 82 8.39 -9.24 2.01
CA ASP A 82 8.16 -9.16 3.46
C ASP A 82 6.72 -8.70 3.79
N MET A 83 6.23 -7.68 3.09
CA MET A 83 4.85 -7.20 3.26
C MET A 83 3.82 -8.26 2.89
N GLU A 84 3.98 -8.96 1.77
CA GLU A 84 3.04 -10.01 1.36
C GLU A 84 3.06 -11.21 2.31
N LYS A 85 4.23 -11.56 2.89
CA LYS A 85 4.31 -12.57 3.96
C LYS A 85 3.52 -12.14 5.21
N GLN A 86 3.66 -10.89 5.66
CA GLN A 86 2.88 -10.38 6.79
C GLN A 86 1.37 -10.40 6.50
N VAL A 87 0.95 -10.12 5.26
CA VAL A 87 -0.46 -10.23 4.86
C VAL A 87 -0.96 -11.68 4.94
N LEU A 88 -0.13 -12.66 4.57
CA LEU A 88 -0.45 -14.09 4.69
C LEU A 88 -0.53 -14.55 6.14
N ASP A 89 0.27 -13.99 7.05
CA ASP A 89 0.18 -14.28 8.48
C ASP A 89 -1.13 -13.75 9.08
N LEU A 90 -1.60 -12.60 8.60
CA LEU A 90 -2.87 -11.99 9.03
C LEU A 90 -4.12 -12.62 8.40
N ARG A 91 -3.97 -13.32 7.26
CA ARG A 91 -5.09 -13.92 6.50
C ARG A 91 -4.97 -15.43 6.47
N PRO A 92 -5.43 -16.17 7.50
CA PRO A 92 -5.25 -17.61 7.59
C PRO A 92 -5.85 -18.39 6.38
N PRO A 93 -5.47 -19.67 6.19
CA PRO A 93 -6.05 -20.51 5.15
C PRO A 93 -7.59 -20.48 5.18
N GLY A 94 -8.21 -20.21 4.02
CA GLY A 94 -9.67 -20.04 3.90
C GLY A 94 -10.16 -18.59 3.93
N HIS A 95 -9.30 -17.61 4.26
CA HIS A 95 -9.66 -16.20 4.16
C HIS A 95 -9.88 -15.80 2.68
N PRO A 96 -11.01 -15.14 2.35
CA PRO A 96 -11.39 -14.84 0.97
C PRO A 96 -10.31 -14.08 0.22
N ASP A 97 -9.63 -13.12 0.85
CA ASP A 97 -8.58 -12.32 0.20
C ASP A 97 -7.16 -12.89 0.32
N ARG A 98 -6.98 -14.14 0.78
CA ARG A 98 -5.64 -14.76 0.87
C ARG A 98 -5.06 -15.04 -0.52
N HIS A 99 -5.91 -15.36 -1.50
CA HIS A 99 -5.47 -15.71 -2.86
C HIS A 99 -4.74 -14.55 -3.55
N SER A 100 -5.19 -13.31 -3.36
CA SER A 100 -4.54 -12.14 -3.95
C SER A 100 -3.13 -11.92 -3.41
N ALA A 101 -2.94 -12.10 -2.09
CA ALA A 101 -1.61 -12.00 -1.47
C ALA A 101 -0.66 -13.10 -1.96
N LEU A 102 -1.16 -14.32 -2.14
CA LEU A 102 -0.38 -15.42 -2.74
C LEU A 102 0.01 -15.13 -4.19
N ALA A 103 -0.90 -14.60 -5.00
CA ALA A 103 -0.64 -14.27 -6.40
C ALA A 103 0.42 -13.16 -6.54
N ASN A 104 0.36 -12.15 -5.66
CA ASN A 104 1.33 -11.06 -5.61
C ASN A 104 2.71 -11.54 -5.14
N LEU A 105 2.76 -12.37 -4.08
CA LEU A 105 4.00 -12.98 -3.60
C LEU A 105 4.67 -13.84 -4.68
N ALA A 106 3.88 -14.68 -5.39
CA ALA A 106 4.39 -15.51 -6.46
C ALA A 106 4.91 -14.70 -7.66
N SER A 107 4.39 -13.49 -7.86
CA SER A 107 4.85 -12.60 -8.94
C SER A 107 6.07 -11.75 -8.54
N SER A 108 6.42 -11.76 -7.24
CA SER A 108 7.53 -10.99 -6.65
C SER A 108 8.74 -11.87 -6.29
N LEU A 109 8.65 -13.20 -6.48
CA LEU A 109 9.72 -14.19 -6.31
C LEU A 109 10.27 -14.61 -7.68
#